data_AF-A0A5E4RIE1-F1
#
_entry.id   AF-A0A5E4RIE1-F1
#
_cell.length_a   1.000
_cell.length_b   1.000
_cell.length_c   1.000
_cell.angle_alpha   90.00
_cell.angle_beta   90.00
_cell.angle_gamma   90.00
#
_symmetry.space_group_name_H-M   'P 1'
#
loop_
_entity.id
_entity.type
_entity.pdbx_description
1 polymer ?
#
loop_
_entity_poly.entity_id
_entity_poly.type
_entity_poly.pdbx_seq_one_letter_code
_entity_poly.pdbx_strand_id
1 'polypeptide(L)'
;MKQISNATSWRRLGAHALVAVALLGGVAKAAMAADDTSPVGVWKTIDDNTGKPKALVTISEKDGEYVGTITKGLGESDDPERVCTACTDARKGQKMLGMQIIRGVRKDGDTYGGGKILDPENGKEYNCKMTVVDGGKKLDVRGFIGISLIGRTQTWIREQ
;
A
#
# COMPACT_ATOMS: atom_id res chain seq x y z
N MET A 1 -71.28 60.00 -31.94
CA MET A 1 -71.89 58.67 -32.15
C MET A 1 -71.49 57.81 -30.95
N LYS A 2 -72.45 57.43 -30.08
CA LYS A 2 -72.22 56.65 -28.86
C LYS A 2 -72.08 55.17 -29.20
N GLN A 3 -71.04 54.51 -28.69
CA GLN A 3 -70.90 53.04 -28.61
C GLN A 3 -70.53 52.75 -27.16
N ILE A 4 -71.53 52.43 -26.33
CA ILE A 4 -71.88 51.09 -25.84
C ILE A 4 -70.75 50.44 -25.02
N SER A 5 -71.05 50.39 -23.73
CA SER A 5 -70.38 49.75 -22.61
C SER A 5 -70.60 48.23 -22.57
N ASN A 6 -69.64 47.53 -21.94
CA ASN A 6 -69.77 46.38 -21.01
C ASN A 6 -68.68 45.35 -21.30
N ALA A 7 -67.63 45.26 -20.48
CA ALA A 7 -67.58 44.67 -19.15
C ALA A 7 -67.12 43.20 -19.19
N THR A 8 -65.97 43.00 -18.55
CA THR A 8 -65.56 41.80 -17.78
C THR A 8 -65.37 40.48 -18.52
N SER A 9 -64.15 40.36 -19.07
CA SER A 9 -63.16 39.31 -18.75
C SER A 9 -63.72 38.00 -18.17
N TRP A 10 -63.66 36.97 -19.01
CA TRP A 10 -63.99 35.60 -18.66
C TRP A 10 -63.05 34.98 -17.63
N ARG A 11 -63.68 34.08 -16.88
CA ARG A 11 -63.21 33.38 -15.68
C ARG A 11 -61.93 32.60 -15.96
N ARG A 12 -61.04 32.65 -14.95
CA ARG A 12 -59.87 31.80 -14.74
C ARG A 12 -60.24 30.32 -14.80
N LEU A 13 -59.46 29.53 -15.54
CA LEU A 13 -59.13 28.11 -15.37
C LEU A 13 -57.89 27.94 -16.28
N GLY A 14 -56.65 27.88 -15.80
CA GLY A 14 -56.16 26.92 -14.83
C GLY A 14 -55.66 25.67 -15.56
N ALA A 15 -54.54 25.75 -16.28
CA ALA A 15 -53.74 24.59 -16.65
C ALA A 15 -52.27 25.00 -16.58
N HIS A 16 -51.68 24.81 -15.39
CA HIS A 16 -50.27 25.01 -15.16
C HIS A 16 -49.50 24.02 -16.03
N ALA A 17 -48.66 24.54 -16.93
CA ALA A 17 -47.66 23.77 -17.61
C ALA A 17 -46.71 23.18 -16.56
N LEU A 18 -46.90 21.92 -16.19
CA LEU A 18 -45.91 21.17 -15.41
C LEU A 18 -44.79 20.75 -16.36
N VAL A 19 -43.83 21.64 -16.56
CA VAL A 19 -42.51 21.26 -17.08
C VAL A 19 -41.80 20.53 -15.95
N ALA A 20 -41.89 19.20 -15.94
CA ALA A 20 -41.08 18.37 -15.06
C ALA A 20 -39.63 18.40 -15.55
N VAL A 21 -38.83 19.34 -15.03
CA VAL A 21 -37.37 19.27 -15.16
C VAL A 21 -36.89 18.16 -14.23
N ALA A 22 -36.70 16.97 -14.79
CA ALA A 22 -36.02 15.88 -14.10
C ALA A 22 -34.54 16.27 -13.94
N LEU A 23 -34.20 16.87 -12.80
CA LEU A 23 -32.82 17.02 -12.35
C LEU A 23 -32.26 15.62 -12.05
N LEU A 24 -31.67 15.00 -13.06
CA LEU A 24 -30.79 13.85 -12.89
C LEU A 24 -29.51 14.34 -12.18
N GLY A 25 -29.59 14.44 -10.85
CA GLY A 25 -28.44 14.67 -9.99
C GLY A 25 -27.46 13.51 -10.13
N GLY A 26 -26.42 13.70 -10.94
CA GLY A 26 -25.31 12.77 -11.05
C GLY A 26 -24.61 12.66 -9.70
N VAL A 27 -24.71 11.49 -9.05
CA VAL A 27 -23.93 11.18 -7.87
C VAL A 27 -22.50 10.92 -8.34
N ALA A 28 -21.65 11.95 -8.32
CA ALA A 28 -20.22 11.78 -8.56
C ALA A 28 -19.65 10.89 -7.44
N LYS A 29 -19.42 9.61 -7.73
CA LYS A 29 -18.59 8.76 -6.88
C LYS A 29 -17.17 9.34 -6.91
N ALA A 30 -16.80 10.07 -5.88
CA ALA A 30 -15.40 10.40 -5.64
C ALA A 30 -14.65 9.08 -5.48
N ALA A 31 -13.88 8.70 -6.50
CA ALA A 31 -12.89 7.65 -6.37
C ALA A 31 -11.85 8.16 -5.37
N MET A 32 -11.88 7.64 -4.14
CA MET A 32 -10.75 7.81 -3.24
C MET A 32 -9.56 7.14 -3.92
N ALA A 33 -8.59 7.93 -4.39
CA ALA A 33 -7.31 7.39 -4.79
C ALA A 33 -6.76 6.62 -3.59
N ALA A 34 -6.46 5.33 -3.80
CA ALA A 34 -5.74 4.56 -2.81
C ALA A 34 -4.44 5.30 -2.49
N ASP A 35 -4.10 5.39 -1.21
CA ASP A 35 -2.84 5.98 -0.78
C ASP A 35 -1.70 5.01 -1.18
N ASP A 36 -1.24 5.16 -2.42
CA ASP A 36 -0.13 4.38 -3.02
C ASP A 36 1.18 4.57 -2.24
N THR A 37 1.22 5.42 -1.21
CA THR A 37 2.39 5.69 -0.37
C THR A 37 2.51 4.77 0.86
N SER A 38 1.54 3.86 1.07
CA SER A 38 1.63 2.85 2.13
C SER A 38 2.54 1.67 1.73
N PRO A 39 3.42 1.18 2.63
CA PRO A 39 4.24 0.01 2.37
C PRO A 39 3.45 -1.29 2.50
N VAL A 40 2.18 -1.26 2.94
CA VAL A 40 1.32 -2.44 2.98
C VAL A 40 1.13 -2.99 1.56
N GLY A 41 1.33 -4.30 1.39
CA GLY A 41 1.23 -4.96 0.11
C GLY A 41 2.20 -6.13 -0.04
N VAL A 42 2.26 -6.68 -1.25
CA VAL A 42 3.19 -7.75 -1.62
C VAL A 42 4.34 -7.16 -2.42
N TRP A 43 5.56 -7.51 -2.06
CA TRP A 43 6.78 -6.94 -2.62
C TRP A 43 7.72 -8.02 -3.10
N LYS A 44 8.15 -7.92 -4.36
CA LYS A 44 9.21 -8.72 -4.95
C LYS A 44 10.56 -8.15 -4.56
N THR A 45 11.32 -8.94 -3.80
CA THR A 45 12.68 -8.63 -3.41
C THR A 45 13.66 -8.97 -4.54
N ILE A 46 14.69 -8.13 -4.68
CA ILE A 46 15.74 -8.28 -5.71
C ILE A 46 17.06 -8.48 -4.98
N ASP A 47 17.80 -9.53 -5.34
CA ASP A 47 19.15 -9.77 -4.83
C ASP A 47 20.11 -8.72 -5.42
N ASP A 48 20.84 -8.02 -4.55
CA ASP A 48 21.72 -6.91 -4.92
C ASP A 48 23.02 -7.35 -5.61
N ASN A 49 23.42 -8.61 -5.45
CA ASN A 49 24.63 -9.15 -6.09
C ASN A 49 24.35 -9.68 -7.50
N THR A 50 23.17 -10.26 -7.70
CA THR A 50 22.81 -10.98 -8.93
C THR A 50 21.76 -10.25 -9.78
N GLY A 51 21.01 -9.31 -9.20
CA GLY A 51 19.89 -8.62 -9.85
C GLY A 51 18.65 -9.49 -10.07
N LYS A 52 18.63 -10.72 -9.54
CA LYS A 52 17.53 -11.67 -9.75
C LYS A 52 16.45 -11.51 -8.67
N PRO A 53 15.16 -11.76 -9.00
CA PRO A 53 14.11 -11.88 -8.00
C PRO A 53 14.38 -13.03 -7.02
N LYS A 54 14.19 -12.78 -5.72
CA LYS A 54 14.53 -13.73 -4.66
C LYS A 54 13.34 -14.24 -3.88
N ALA A 55 12.39 -13.38 -3.54
CA ALA A 55 11.22 -13.75 -2.75
C ALA A 55 10.10 -12.72 -2.90
N LEU A 56 8.87 -13.15 -2.60
CA LEU A 56 7.77 -12.26 -2.27
C LEU A 56 7.70 -12.09 -0.75
N VAL A 57 7.63 -10.83 -0.32
CA VAL A 57 7.44 -10.43 1.08
C VAL A 57 6.12 -9.68 1.17
N THR A 58 5.23 -10.16 2.02
CA THR A 58 3.99 -9.46 2.35
C THR A 58 4.22 -8.57 3.55
N ILE A 59 3.96 -7.28 3.39
CA ILE A 59 3.95 -6.30 4.47
C ILE A 59 2.50 -6.04 4.87
N SER A 60 2.19 -6.22 6.16
CA SER A 60 0.92 -5.86 6.78
C SER A 60 1.13 -4.82 7.87
N GLU A 61 0.06 -4.14 8.23
CA GLU A 61 0.03 -3.20 9.35
C GLU A 61 -0.96 -3.71 10.40
N LYS A 62 -0.55 -3.62 11.67
CA LYS A 62 -1.40 -3.89 12.82
C LYS A 62 -1.00 -2.98 13.98
N ASP A 63 -1.95 -2.25 14.52
CA ASP A 63 -1.76 -1.37 15.68
C ASP A 63 -0.61 -0.35 15.51
N GLY A 64 -0.44 0.15 14.29
CA GLY A 64 0.60 1.09 13.87
C GLY A 64 1.98 0.44 13.60
N GLU A 65 2.10 -0.88 13.76
CA GLU A 65 3.32 -1.63 13.49
C GLU A 65 3.25 -2.33 12.13
N TYR A 66 4.30 -2.14 11.32
CA TYR A 66 4.47 -2.76 10.03
C TYR A 66 5.30 -4.04 10.17
N VAL A 67 4.74 -5.14 9.70
CA VAL A 67 5.30 -6.48 9.79
C VAL A 67 5.50 -7.03 8.39
N GLY A 68 6.68 -7.60 8.12
CA GLY A 68 7.01 -8.19 6.83
C GLY A 68 7.32 -9.68 6.95
N THR A 69 6.64 -10.49 6.14
CA THR A 69 6.72 -11.94 6.15
C THR A 69 7.05 -12.48 4.77
N ILE A 70 7.97 -13.44 4.68
CA ILE A 70 8.26 -14.13 3.42
C ILE A 70 7.07 -15.04 3.08
N THR A 71 6.39 -14.79 1.97
CA THR A 71 5.21 -15.54 1.55
C THR A 71 5.44 -16.44 0.35
N LYS A 72 6.55 -16.24 -0.39
CA LYS A 72 6.97 -17.12 -1.48
C LYS A 72 8.46 -16.94 -1.78
N GLY A 73 9.18 -18.05 -2.03
CA GLY A 73 10.52 -18.01 -2.63
C GLY A 73 10.44 -17.85 -4.15
N LEU A 74 11.48 -17.28 -4.78
CA LEU A 74 11.55 -17.13 -6.24
C LEU A 74 12.91 -17.60 -6.76
N GLY A 75 12.91 -18.16 -7.96
CA GLY A 75 14.14 -18.64 -8.61
C GLY A 75 14.85 -19.69 -7.76
N GLU A 76 16.14 -19.48 -7.49
CA GLU A 76 16.96 -20.37 -6.65
C GLU A 76 16.46 -20.45 -5.20
N SER A 77 15.63 -19.50 -4.77
CA SER A 77 15.01 -19.49 -3.45
C SER A 77 13.63 -20.15 -3.39
N ASP A 78 13.07 -20.63 -4.51
CA ASP A 78 11.73 -21.25 -4.60
C ASP A 78 11.74 -22.73 -4.15
N ASP A 79 12.22 -22.95 -2.93
CA ASP A 79 12.11 -24.23 -2.22
C ASP A 79 11.41 -23.99 -0.87
N PRO A 80 10.19 -24.52 -0.68
CA PRO A 80 9.40 -24.30 0.54
C PRO A 80 9.96 -25.01 1.77
N GLU A 81 10.89 -25.95 1.62
CA GLU A 81 11.54 -26.65 2.73
C GLU A 81 12.81 -25.95 3.23
N ARG A 82 13.23 -24.84 2.59
CA ARG A 82 14.36 -24.05 3.08
C ARG A 82 14.12 -23.55 4.49
N VAL A 83 15.12 -23.74 5.34
CA VAL A 83 15.14 -23.28 6.74
C VAL A 83 16.25 -22.25 6.97
N CYS A 84 16.06 -21.36 7.94
CA CYS A 84 17.11 -20.42 8.33
C CYS A 84 18.17 -21.11 9.18
N THR A 85 19.22 -21.64 8.54
CA THR A 85 20.35 -22.26 9.23
C THR A 85 21.29 -21.24 9.87
N ALA A 86 21.40 -20.06 9.26
CA ALA A 86 22.27 -18.97 9.73
C ALA A 86 21.70 -18.19 10.92
N CYS A 87 20.38 -18.20 11.12
CA CYS A 87 19.73 -17.54 12.25
C CYS A 87 20.29 -18.09 13.58
N THR A 88 20.37 -17.22 14.59
CA THR A 88 20.91 -17.56 15.92
C THR A 88 19.86 -17.47 17.03
N ASP A 89 18.66 -17.01 16.71
CA ASP A 89 17.54 -16.86 17.64
C ASP A 89 16.49 -17.98 17.44
N ALA A 90 15.27 -17.75 17.94
CA ALA A 90 14.16 -18.69 17.84
C ALA A 90 13.79 -19.10 16.40
N ARG A 91 14.26 -18.36 15.38
CA ARG A 91 14.04 -18.68 13.96
C ARG A 91 15.07 -19.66 13.40
N LYS A 92 16.11 -20.03 14.15
CA LYS A 92 17.08 -21.04 13.73
C LYS A 92 16.40 -22.38 13.44
N GLY A 93 16.66 -22.92 12.25
CA GLY A 93 16.07 -24.18 11.80
C GLY A 93 14.57 -24.10 11.47
N GLN A 94 13.95 -22.92 11.54
CA GLN A 94 12.57 -22.71 11.12
C GLN A 94 12.50 -22.46 9.62
N LYS A 95 11.37 -22.84 9.00
CA LYS A 95 11.10 -22.57 7.58
C LYS A 95 11.20 -21.08 7.29
N MET A 96 11.87 -20.74 6.19
CA MET A 96 11.91 -19.36 5.69
C MET A 96 10.55 -18.93 5.14
N LEU A 97 9.81 -19.86 4.52
CA LEU A 97 8.42 -19.62 4.14
C LEU A 97 7.56 -19.39 5.39
N GLY A 98 6.85 -18.25 5.43
CA GLY A 98 6.09 -17.80 6.59
C GLY A 98 6.91 -17.11 7.66
N MET A 99 8.23 -16.95 7.48
CA MET A 99 9.09 -16.29 8.46
C MET A 99 8.87 -14.78 8.46
N GLN A 100 8.60 -14.23 9.64
CA GLN A 100 8.61 -12.79 9.87
C GLN A 100 10.05 -12.27 9.87
N ILE A 101 10.37 -11.43 8.90
CA ILE A 101 11.68 -10.81 8.73
C ILE A 101 11.69 -9.33 9.08
N ILE A 102 10.56 -8.61 9.00
CA ILE A 102 10.46 -7.19 9.42
C ILE A 102 9.57 -7.11 10.67
N ARG A 103 10.01 -6.39 11.69
CA ARG A 103 9.25 -6.14 12.94
C ARG A 103 9.55 -4.79 13.57
N GLY A 104 8.63 -4.30 14.39
CA GLY A 104 8.80 -3.08 15.19
C GLY A 104 8.86 -1.80 14.37
N VAL A 105 8.64 -1.87 13.05
CA VAL A 105 8.68 -0.70 12.17
C VAL A 105 7.39 0.10 12.35
N ARG A 106 7.49 1.41 12.49
CA ARG A 106 6.35 2.34 12.59
C ARG A 106 6.52 3.50 11.62
N LYS A 107 5.43 4.21 11.33
CA LYS A 107 5.48 5.43 10.52
C LYS A 107 6.31 6.50 11.24
N ASP A 108 7.20 7.15 10.50
CA ASP A 108 8.13 8.18 10.95
C ASP A 108 8.23 9.27 9.88
N GLY A 109 7.36 10.28 9.99
CA GLY A 109 7.14 11.30 8.95
C GLY A 109 6.68 10.68 7.63
N ASP A 110 7.46 10.92 6.59
CA ASP A 110 7.24 10.37 5.23
C ASP A 110 7.89 9.00 5.02
N THR A 111 8.50 8.44 6.06
CA THR A 111 9.20 7.16 6.01
C THR A 111 8.68 6.21 7.08
N TYR A 112 9.21 4.99 7.13
CA TYR A 112 8.87 3.99 8.12
C TYR A 112 10.15 3.47 8.76
N GLY A 113 10.25 3.50 10.08
CA GLY A 113 11.51 3.23 10.79
C GLY A 113 11.33 2.73 12.21
N GLY A 114 12.43 2.71 12.98
CA GLY A 114 12.46 2.29 14.39
C GLY A 114 12.48 0.78 14.63
N GLY A 115 12.26 -0.02 13.58
CA GLY A 115 12.21 -1.48 13.65
C GLY A 115 13.47 -2.19 13.18
N LYS A 116 13.34 -3.50 12.99
CA LYS A 116 14.40 -4.41 12.56
C LYS A 116 14.02 -5.19 11.32
N ILE A 117 15.04 -5.55 10.54
CA ILE A 117 14.94 -6.52 9.44
C ILE A 117 15.98 -7.63 9.63
N LEU A 118 15.56 -8.88 9.54
CA LEU A 118 16.42 -10.06 9.49
C LEU A 118 16.76 -10.37 8.04
N ASP A 119 18.05 -10.59 7.76
CA ASP A 119 18.49 -11.29 6.55
C ASP A 119 18.66 -12.79 6.88
N PRO A 120 17.75 -13.67 6.43
CA PRO A 120 17.80 -15.08 6.78
C PRO A 120 18.97 -15.83 6.11
N GLU A 121 19.64 -15.26 5.10
CA GLU A 121 20.80 -15.93 4.47
C GLU A 121 22.06 -15.83 5.33
N ASN A 122 22.22 -14.75 6.09
CA ASN A 122 23.37 -14.57 6.98
C ASN A 122 22.97 -14.56 8.47
N GLY A 123 21.67 -14.64 8.78
CA GLY A 123 21.13 -14.71 10.13
C GLY A 123 21.25 -13.41 10.93
N LYS A 124 21.64 -12.29 10.30
CA LYS A 124 21.88 -11.02 10.98
C LYS A 124 20.65 -10.13 10.94
N GLU A 125 20.51 -9.37 12.01
CA GLU A 125 19.47 -8.36 12.13
C GLU A 125 20.04 -6.96 12.01
N TYR A 126 19.31 -6.12 11.28
CA TYR A 126 19.67 -4.75 10.98
C TYR A 126 18.56 -3.81 11.43
N ASN A 127 18.90 -2.56 11.74
CA ASN A 127 17.88 -1.50 11.81
C ASN A 127 17.22 -1.35 10.44
N CYS A 128 15.90 -1.22 10.42
CA CYS A 128 15.13 -1.12 9.20
C CYS A 128 14.59 0.30 9.03
N LYS A 129 14.79 0.86 7.83
CA LYS A 129 14.08 2.03 7.35
C LYS A 129 13.50 1.72 5.97
N MET A 130 12.23 2.04 5.76
CA MET A 130 11.55 1.85 4.49
C MET A 130 11.00 3.18 3.96
N THR A 131 11.10 3.38 2.66
CA THR A 131 10.52 4.52 1.95
C THR A 131 9.80 4.03 0.71
N VAL A 132 8.52 4.34 0.60
CA VAL A 132 7.75 4.04 -0.63
C VAL A 132 8.08 5.11 -1.66
N VAL A 133 8.46 4.69 -2.86
CA VAL A 133 8.93 5.57 -3.95
C VAL A 133 8.26 5.20 -5.27
N ASP A 134 8.53 5.98 -6.31
CA ASP A 134 8.02 5.73 -7.68
C ASP A 134 6.47 5.61 -7.73
N GLY A 135 5.79 6.52 -7.02
CA GLY A 135 4.33 6.55 -6.93
C GLY A 135 3.75 5.24 -6.39
N GLY A 136 4.42 4.62 -5.42
CA GLY A 136 3.96 3.38 -4.81
C GLY A 136 4.50 2.11 -5.44
N LYS A 137 5.10 2.17 -6.63
CA LYS A 137 5.53 0.97 -7.37
C LYS A 137 6.78 0.31 -6.80
N LYS A 138 7.54 1.03 -5.97
CA LYS A 138 8.80 0.58 -5.40
C LYS A 138 8.88 0.88 -3.91
N LEU A 139 9.65 0.06 -3.21
CA LEU A 139 9.94 0.22 -1.80
C LEU A 139 11.45 0.14 -1.60
N ASP A 140 12.06 1.24 -1.19
CA ASP A 140 13.45 1.23 -0.76
C ASP A 140 13.51 0.75 0.69
N VAL A 141 14.12 -0.41 0.91
CA VAL A 141 14.32 -1.04 2.22
C VAL A 141 15.79 -0.95 2.59
N ARG A 142 16.10 -0.18 3.62
CA ARG A 142 17.46 0.03 4.13
C ARG A 142 17.70 -0.73 5.42
N GLY A 143 18.66 -1.64 5.38
CA GLY A 143 19.23 -2.32 6.55
C GLY A 143 20.56 -1.68 6.97
N PHE A 144 20.72 -1.30 8.24
CA PHE A 144 21.95 -0.68 8.75
C PHE A 144 22.31 -1.09 10.19
N ILE A 145 23.58 -0.90 10.57
CA ILE A 145 24.10 -1.17 11.92
C ILE A 145 24.40 0.15 12.63
N GLY A 146 23.79 0.38 13.80
CA GLY A 146 23.98 1.63 14.54
C GLY A 146 23.36 2.82 13.82
N ILE A 147 24.20 3.66 13.18
CA ILE A 147 23.76 4.82 12.40
C ILE A 147 23.40 4.43 10.96
N SER A 148 22.44 5.14 10.35
CA SER A 148 21.92 4.83 9.01
C SER A 148 22.94 4.94 7.88
N LEU A 149 24.08 5.59 8.10
CA LEU A 149 25.15 5.73 7.11
C LEU A 149 25.85 4.39 6.80
N ILE A 150 25.91 3.47 7.77
CA ILE A 150 26.61 2.18 7.64
C ILE A 150 25.58 1.07 7.40
N GLY A 151 25.23 0.89 6.13
CA GLY A 151 24.22 -0.08 5.71
C GLY A 151 24.04 -0.17 4.21
N ARG A 152 23.05 -0.97 3.80
CA ARG A 152 22.68 -1.19 2.40
C ARG A 152 21.21 -0.91 2.19
N THR A 153 20.86 -0.43 1.00
CA THR A 153 19.48 -0.27 0.56
C THR A 153 19.22 -1.26 -0.56
N GLN A 154 18.10 -1.98 -0.47
CA GLN A 154 17.55 -2.76 -1.58
C GLN A 154 16.25 -2.11 -2.05
N THR A 155 16.04 -2.08 -3.35
CA THR A 155 14.78 -1.62 -3.93
C THR A 155 13.92 -2.83 -4.25
N TRP A 156 12.75 -2.93 -3.62
CA TRP A 156 11.75 -3.95 -3.88
C TRP A 156 10.69 -3.41 -4.84
N ILE A 157 10.12 -4.30 -5.64
CA ILE A 157 9.11 -3.97 -6.64
C ILE A 157 7.75 -4.42 -6.13
N ARG A 158 6.72 -3.56 -6.21
CA ARG A 158 5.37 -3.95 -5.80
C ARG A 158 4.84 -5.04 -6.74
N GLU A 159 4.32 -6.11 -6.18
CA GLU A 159 3.57 -7.12 -6.93
C GLU A 159 2.16 -6.59 -7.19
N GLN A 160 1.75 -6.58 -8.47
CA GLN A 160 0.42 -6.14 -8.91
C GLN A 160 -0.60 -7.28 -8.85
#